data_AF-A0A7W0APM3-F1
#
_entry.id   AF-A0A7W0APM3-F1
#
_cell.length_a   1.000
_cell.length_b   1.000
_cell.length_c   1.000
_cell.angle_alpha   90.00
_cell.angle_beta   90.00
_cell.angle_gamma   90.00
#
_symmetry.space_group_name_H-M   'P 1'
#
loop_
_entity.id
_entity.type
_entity.pdbx_description
1 polymer ?
#
loop_
_entity_poly.entity_id
_entity_poly.type
_entity_poly.pdbx_seq_one_letter_code
_entity_poly.pdbx_strand_id
1 'polypeptide(L)' 'NLADVDNVLIAAAACELHPRAVLKGIETRSVKDGLKRATDEAIERGVTGVPTVAVGDQLFWGDDRLEDAAAALA' A
#
# COMPACT_ATOMS: atom_id res chain seq x y z
N ASN A 1 4.90 -5.73 -15.91
CA ASN A 1 3.83 -6.43 -15.17
C ASN A 1 4.35 -6.74 -13.76
N LEU A 2 3.69 -6.29 -12.70
CA LEU A 2 4.18 -6.47 -11.32
C LEU A 2 4.01 -7.90 -10.76
N ALA A 3 3.28 -8.78 -11.45
CA ALA A 3 3.24 -10.20 -11.10
C ALA A 3 4.56 -10.93 -11.40
N ASP A 4 5.43 -10.34 -12.21
CA ASP A 4 6.76 -10.85 -12.52
C ASP A 4 7.79 -10.22 -11.57
N VAL A 5 8.54 -11.07 -10.86
CA VAL A 5 9.51 -10.67 -9.84
C VAL A 5 10.61 -9.78 -10.41
N ASP A 6 11.01 -9.98 -11.67
CA ASP A 6 12.10 -9.20 -12.28
C ASP A 6 11.69 -7.73 -12.42
N ASN A 7 10.42 -7.46 -12.77
CA ASN A 7 9.89 -6.10 -12.83
C ASN A 7 9.85 -5.43 -11.45
N VAL A 8 9.56 -6.20 -10.40
CA VAL A 8 9.58 -5.69 -9.01
C VAL A 8 11.01 -5.35 -8.58
N LEU A 9 11.99 -6.19 -8.94
CA LEU A 9 13.40 -5.93 -8.62
C LEU A 9 13.97 -4.71 -9.35
N ILE A 10 13.53 -4.45 -10.59
CA ILE A 10 13.89 -3.22 -11.31
C ILE A 10 13.39 -1.98 -10.55
N ALA A 11 12.14 -1.98 -10.11
CA ALA A 11 11.59 -0.87 -9.32
C ALA A 11 12.30 -0.72 -7.97
N ALA A 12 12.58 -1.83 -7.28
CA ALA A 12 13.28 -1.81 -6.00
C ALA A 12 14.72 -1.27 -6.13
N ALA A 13 15.42 -1.58 -7.24
CA ALA A 13 16.73 -1.03 -7.53
C ALA A 13 16.71 0.50 -7.74
N ALA A 14 15.65 1.04 -8.34
CA ALA A 14 15.45 2.48 -8.46
C ALA A 14 15.22 3.17 -7.09
N CYS A 15 14.81 2.40 -6.08
CA CYS A 15 14.74 2.82 -4.68
C CYS A 15 15.99 2.45 -3.86
N GLU A 16 17.10 2.10 -4.52
CA GLU A 16 18.39 1.72 -3.89
C GLU A 16 18.32 0.50 -2.96
N LEU A 17 17.32 -0.38 -3.16
CA LEU A 17 17.19 -1.61 -2.37
C LEU A 17 18.02 -2.75 -2.97
N HIS A 18 18.79 -3.44 -2.11
CA HIS A 18 19.59 -4.57 -2.55
C HIS A 18 18.69 -5.75 -3.00
N PRO A 19 18.87 -6.32 -4.21
CA PRO A 19 17.94 -7.29 -4.79
C PRO A 19 17.79 -8.56 -3.95
N ARG A 20 18.89 -9.08 -3.39
CA ARG A 20 18.85 -10.26 -2.48
C ARG A 20 18.05 -9.98 -1.19
N ALA A 21 18.08 -8.75 -0.69
CA ALA A 21 17.35 -8.39 0.52
C ALA A 21 15.85 -8.31 0.22
N VAL A 22 15.47 -7.76 -0.94
CA VAL A 22 14.07 -7.72 -1.41
C VAL A 22 13.52 -9.13 -1.58
N LEU A 23 14.23 -9.99 -2.33
CA LEU A 23 13.83 -11.38 -2.54
C LEU A 23 13.65 -12.12 -1.21
N LYS A 24 14.57 -11.91 -0.26
CA LYS A 24 14.42 -12.57 1.03
C LYS A 24 13.28 -11.98 1.85
N GLY A 25 13.10 -10.66 1.79
CA GLY A 25 12.06 -9.92 2.50
C GLY A 25 10.66 -10.35 2.13
N ILE A 26 10.35 -10.47 0.84
CA ILE A 26 9.00 -10.85 0.36
C ILE A 26 8.60 -12.29 0.75
N GLU A 27 9.57 -13.15 1.06
CA GLU A 27 9.31 -14.51 1.58
C GLU A 27 9.02 -14.52 3.08
N THR A 28 9.41 -13.49 3.82
CA THR A 28 9.29 -13.48 5.28
C THR A 28 7.84 -13.47 5.72
N ARG A 29 7.57 -14.17 6.83
CA ARG A 29 6.25 -14.22 7.44
C ARG A 29 5.77 -12.82 7.87
N SER A 30 6.67 -12.01 8.45
CA SER A 30 6.33 -10.66 8.91
C SER A 30 5.84 -9.74 7.78
N VAL A 31 6.40 -9.84 6.57
CA VAL A 31 5.93 -9.06 5.42
C VAL A 31 4.53 -9.52 4.97
N LYS A 32 4.29 -10.82 4.88
CA LYS A 32 2.98 -11.37 4.51
C LYS A 32 1.90 -11.06 5.54
N ASP A 33 2.21 -11.24 6.82
CA ASP A 33 1.30 -10.94 7.93
C ASP A 33 1.05 -9.42 8.01
N GLY A 34 2.06 -8.60 7.70
CA GLY A 34 1.93 -7.14 7.59
C GLY A 34 0.94 -6.72 6.50
N LEU A 35 1.06 -7.29 5.30
CA LEU A 35 0.13 -7.04 4.19
C LEU A 35 -1.30 -7.44 4.56
N LYS A 36 -1.47 -8.64 5.15
CA LYS A 36 -2.78 -9.13 5.58
C LYS A 36 -3.40 -8.21 6.61
N ARG A 37 -2.67 -7.88 7.68
CA ARG A 37 -3.15 -6.98 8.74
C ARG A 37 -3.54 -5.61 8.19
N ALA A 38 -2.73 -5.00 7.33
CA ALA A 38 -3.07 -3.71 6.73
C ALA A 38 -4.36 -3.77 5.89
N THR A 39 -4.61 -4.90 5.22
CA THR A 39 -5.84 -5.13 4.45
C THR A 39 -7.04 -5.34 5.38
N ASP A 40 -6.88 -6.16 6.42
CA ASP A 40 -7.91 -6.42 7.42
C ASP A 40 -8.30 -5.10 8.14
N GLU A 41 -7.32 -4.27 8.55
CA GLU A 41 -7.55 -2.95 9.14
C GLU A 41 -8.32 -2.00 8.20
N ALA A 42 -8.03 -2.02 6.90
CA ALA A 42 -8.76 -1.22 5.93
C ALA A 42 -10.22 -1.67 5.80
N ILE A 43 -10.46 -2.99 5.75
CA ILE A 43 -11.80 -3.57 5.69
C ILE A 43 -12.59 -3.23 6.96
N GLU A 44 -11.98 -3.37 8.14
CA GLU A 44 -12.61 -3.03 9.43
C GLU A 44 -13.00 -1.54 9.52
N ARG A 45 -12.23 -0.65 8.89
CA ARG A 45 -12.57 0.78 8.78
C ARG A 45 -13.68 1.08 7.78
N GLY A 46 -14.11 0.12 6.96
CA GLY A 46 -15.13 0.30 5.93
C GLY A 46 -14.59 0.71 4.56
N VAL A 47 -13.30 0.52 4.30
CA VAL A 47 -12.73 0.73 2.95
C VAL A 47 -13.24 -0.35 2.00
N THR A 48 -13.84 0.07 0.89
CA THR A 48 -14.43 -0.83 -0.12
C THR A 48 -13.66 -0.86 -1.45
N GLY A 49 -12.72 0.07 -1.64
CA GLY A 49 -11.93 0.19 -2.87
C GLY A 49 -10.65 0.99 -2.67
N VAL A 50 -9.82 1.01 -3.70
CA VAL A 50 -8.56 1.77 -3.73
C VAL A 50 -8.49 2.64 -4.99
N PRO A 51 -7.85 3.83 -4.95
CA PRO A 51 -7.27 4.45 -3.75
C PRO A 51 -8.34 4.98 -2.79
N THR A 52 -8.12 4.81 -1.48
CA THR A 52 -8.93 5.46 -0.43
C THR A 52 -8.00 6.17 0.55
N VAL A 53 -8.26 7.44 0.82
CA VAL A 53 -7.56 8.24 1.84
C VAL A 53 -8.45 8.36 3.06
N ALA A 54 -7.88 8.12 4.25
CA ALA A 54 -8.55 8.31 5.52
C ALA A 54 -8.04 9.59 6.21
N VAL A 55 -8.96 10.45 6.65
CA VAL A 55 -8.67 11.63 7.48
C VAL A 55 -9.54 11.53 8.74
N GLY A 56 -8.91 11.19 9.88
CA GLY A 56 -9.66 10.77 11.07
C GLY A 56 -10.53 9.55 10.75
N ASP A 57 -11.83 9.66 11.01
CA ASP A 57 -12.84 8.63 10.70
C ASP A 57 -13.47 8.80 9.31
N GLN A 58 -13.13 9.87 8.57
CA GLN A 58 -13.66 10.12 7.23
C GLN A 58 -12.86 9.38 6.16
N LEU A 59 -13.56 8.69 5.26
CA LEU A 59 -12.97 7.97 4.13
C LEU A 59 -13.31 8.64 2.80
N PHE A 60 -12.29 8.87 1.98
CA PHE A 60 -12.38 9.48 0.65
C PHE A 60 -11.90 8.45 -0.38
N TRP A 61 -12.84 7.82 -1.08
CA TRP A 61 -12.56 6.81 -2.11
C TRP A 61 -12.55 7.45 -3.50
N GLY A 62 -11.49 7.21 -4.26
CA GLY A 62 -11.27 7.78 -5.59
C GLY A 62 -10.11 8.79 -5.61
N ASP A 63 -9.40 8.86 -6.72
CA ASP A 63 -8.35 9.86 -6.96
C ASP A 63 -8.93 11.27 -7.16
N ASP A 64 -10.17 11.37 -7.65
CA ASP A 64 -10.99 12.58 -7.74
C ASP A 64 -11.39 13.19 -6.38
N ARG A 65 -11.12 12.49 -5.28
CA ARG A 65 -11.40 12.94 -3.91
C ARG A 65 -10.17 13.38 -3.13
N LEU A 66 -8.99 13.44 -3.76
CA LEU A 66 -7.76 13.81 -3.07
C LEU A 66 -7.77 15.26 -2.56
N GLU A 67 -8.32 16.20 -3.32
CA GLU A 67 -8.48 17.59 -2.89
C GLU A 67 -9.44 17.72 -1.71
N ASP A 68 -10.55 16.97 -1.72
CA ASP A 68 -11.51 16.93 -0.61
C ASP A 68 -10.86 16.37 0.67
N ALA A 69 -10.08 15.29 0.54
CA ALA A 69 -9.35 14.70 1.65
C ALA A 69 -8.32 15.69 2.23
N ALA A 70 -7.59 16.42 1.36
CA ALA A 70 -6.64 17.43 1.79
C ALA A 70 -7.34 18.60 2.52
N ALA A 71 -8.51 19.04 2.07
CA ALA A 71 -9.30 20.08 2.72
C ALA A 71 -9.82 19.67 4.11
N ALA A 72 -10.09 18.38 4.33
CA ALA A 72 -10.55 17.85 5.62
C ALA A 72 -9.47 17.82 6.72
N LEU A 73 -8.20 18.08 6.38
CA LEU A 73 -7.09 18.21 7.35
C LEU A 73 -7.02 19.57 8.05
N ALA A 74 -7.78 20.57 7.57
CA ALA A 74 -7.74 21.96 8.01
C ALA A 74 -8.52 22.22 9.31
#